data_AF-A0A1A8NGS9-F1
#
_entry.id   AF-A0A1A8NGS9-F1
#
_cell.length_a   1.000
_cell.length_b   1.000
_cell.length_c   1.000
_cell.angle_alpha   90.00
_cell.angle_beta   90.00
_cell.angle_gamma   90.00
#
_symmetry.space_group_name_H-M   'P 1'
#
loop_
_entity.id
_entity.type
_entity.pdbx_description
1 polymer ?
#
loop_
_entity_poly.entity_id
_entity_poly.type
_entity_poly.pdbx_seq_one_letter_code
_entity_poly.pdbx_strand_id
1 'polypeptide(L)'
;LRKKRGIVVMRPFGQACLDCKGRFTLPFFSKEDVEKVLLKLFSKIRKNCYGEHDEDDEPPPSERVVFTKPHVSELCEACQQGTCSQRDDP
;
A
#
# COMPACT_ATOMS: atom_id res chain seq x y z
N LEU A 1 16.06 25.47 20.67
CA LEU A 1 14.84 24.69 20.31
C LEU A 1 15.14 23.20 20.42
N ARG A 2 14.49 22.46 21.33
CA ARG A 2 14.55 20.99 21.34
C ARG A 2 13.82 20.48 20.10
N LYS A 3 14.55 19.87 19.16
CA LYS A 3 13.96 19.23 17.97
C LYS A 3 12.96 18.17 18.45
N LYS A 4 11.67 18.34 18.14
CA LYS A 4 10.61 17.35 18.42
C LYS A 4 10.92 16.10 17.59
N ARG A 5 11.67 15.16 18.16
CA ARG A 5 11.95 13.85 17.58
C ARG A 5 11.10 12.82 18.32
N GLY A 6 10.43 11.95 17.57
CA GLY A 6 9.66 10.83 18.09
C GLY A 6 10.06 9.56 17.34
N ILE A 7 9.74 8.40 17.92
CA ILE A 7 9.93 7.08 17.28
C ILE A 7 8.55 6.56 16.92
N VAL A 8 8.40 6.12 15.67
CA VAL A 8 7.21 5.41 15.20
C VAL A 8 7.55 3.92 15.21
N VAL A 9 6.78 3.14 15.96
CA VAL A 9 6.86 1.68 15.95
C VAL A 9 5.64 1.17 15.19
N MET A 10 5.87 0.40 14.11
CA MET A 10 4.81 -0.22 13.33
C MET A 10 4.88 -1.74 13.52
N ARG A 11 3.73 -2.36 13.78
CA ARG A 11 3.54 -3.82 13.67
C ARG A 11 2.75 -4.11 12.40
N PRO A 12 3.37 -4.66 11.34
CA PRO A 12 2.61 -5.13 10.18
C PRO A 12 1.78 -6.36 10.56
N PHE A 13 0.57 -6.42 10.01
CA PHE A 13 -0.31 -7.58 10.10
C PHE A 13 -0.21 -8.38 8.80
N GLY A 14 -0.23 -9.70 8.91
CA GLY A 14 -0.18 -10.60 7.76
C GLY A 14 -1.54 -10.91 7.16
N GLN A 15 -1.49 -11.60 6.02
CA GLN A 15 -2.64 -12.20 5.35
C GLN A 15 -2.43 -13.71 5.24
N ALA A 16 -3.50 -14.48 5.41
CA ALA A 16 -3.48 -15.91 5.19
C ALA A 16 -3.75 -16.21 3.71
N CYS A 17 -3.07 -17.23 3.19
CA CYS A 17 -3.38 -17.76 1.87
C CYS A 17 -4.69 -18.56 1.91
N LEU A 18 -5.56 -18.33 0.92
CA LEU A 18 -6.82 -19.06 0.75
C LEU A 18 -6.60 -20.58 0.62
N ASP A 19 -5.56 -20.97 -0.13
CA ASP A 19 -5.29 -22.37 -0.47
C ASP A 19 -4.44 -23.09 0.58
N CYS A 20 -3.39 -22.43 1.08
CA CYS A 20 -2.38 -23.06 1.93
C CYS A 20 -2.79 -23.22 3.41
N LYS A 21 -3.90 -22.59 3.84
CA LYS A 21 -4.55 -22.59 5.17
C LYS A 21 -3.62 -22.60 6.41
N GLY A 22 -3.80 -21.60 7.30
CA GLY A 22 -3.35 -21.67 8.70
C GLY A 22 -2.06 -20.93 9.06
N ARG A 23 -1.46 -20.14 8.15
CA ARG A 23 -0.35 -19.24 8.49
C ARG A 23 -0.54 -17.86 7.86
N PHE A 24 -0.27 -16.83 8.64
CA PHE A 24 -0.19 -15.45 8.15
C PHE A 24 1.18 -15.21 7.53
N THR A 25 1.18 -14.68 6.31
CA THR A 25 2.38 -14.16 5.66
C THR A 25 2.42 -12.65 5.79
N LEU A 26 3.57 -12.13 6.21
CA LEU A 26 3.79 -10.68 6.22
C LEU A 26 3.76 -10.14 4.79
N PRO A 27 3.33 -8.88 4.60
CA PRO A 27 3.41 -8.22 3.31
C PRO A 27 4.86 -8.19 2.83
N PHE A 28 5.06 -8.50 1.56
CA PHE A 28 6.35 -8.47 0.90
C PHE A 28 6.25 -7.64 -0.39
N PHE A 29 7.27 -6.83 -0.63
CA PHE A 29 7.41 -6.05 -1.85
C PHE A 29 8.78 -6.33 -2.46
N SER A 30 8.80 -6.62 -3.76
CA SER A 30 10.07 -6.71 -4.49
C SER A 30 10.75 -5.35 -4.54
N LYS A 31 12.08 -5.33 -4.67
CA LYS A 31 12.82 -4.07 -4.78
C LYS A 31 12.39 -3.30 -6.02
N GLU A 32 12.14 -4.03 -7.11
CA GLU A 32 11.73 -3.52 -8.40
C GLU A 32 10.36 -2.83 -8.33
N ASP A 33 9.41 -3.41 -7.60
CA ASP A 33 8.08 -2.81 -7.42
C ASP A 33 8.15 -1.55 -6.57
N VAL A 34 8.97 -1.57 -5.50
CA VAL A 34 9.19 -0.39 -4.65
C VAL A 34 9.80 0.75 -5.48
N GLU A 35 10.82 0.46 -6.29
CA GLU A 35 11.47 1.45 -7.14
C GLU A 35 10.50 2.07 -8.15
N LYS A 36 9.70 1.26 -8.85
CA LYS A 36 8.67 1.75 -9.79
C LYS A 36 7.66 2.66 -9.11
N VAL A 37 7.21 2.31 -7.91
CA VAL A 37 6.25 3.13 -7.15
C VAL A 37 6.89 4.46 -6.71
N LEU A 38 8.14 4.44 -6.25
CA LEU A 38 8.85 5.64 -5.84
C LEU A 38 9.09 6.61 -7.01
N LEU A 39 9.48 6.11 -8.19
CA LEU A 39 9.65 6.94 -9.39
C LEU A 39 8.35 7.63 -9.81
N LYS A 40 7.22 6.90 -9.78
CA LYS A 40 5.89 7.47 -10.04
C LYS A 40 5.52 8.53 -8.99
N LEU A 41 5.84 8.29 -7.72
CA LEU A 41 5.59 9.25 -6.65
C LEU A 41 6.40 10.52 -6.83
N PHE A 42 7.70 10.42 -7.14
CA PHE A 42 8.55 11.59 -7.39
C PHE A 42 8.02 12.43 -8.55
N SER A 43 7.64 11.80 -9.66
CA SER A 43 7.04 12.49 -10.81
C SER A 43 5.77 13.24 -10.40
N LYS A 44 4.91 12.61 -9.59
CA LYS A 44 3.68 13.23 -9.09
C LYS A 44 3.94 14.41 -8.14
N ILE A 45 4.97 14.33 -7.31
CA ILE A 45 5.38 15.44 -6.43
C ILE A 45 5.92 16.60 -7.25
N ARG A 46 6.82 16.35 -8.21
CA ARG A 46 7.35 17.36 -9.14
C ARG A 46 6.22 18.12 -9.84
N LYS A 47 5.29 17.37 -10.45
CA LYS A 47 4.11 17.94 -11.10
C LYS A 47 3.20 18.73 -10.17
N ASN A 48 2.75 18.12 -9.08
CA ASN A 48 1.71 18.71 -8.24
C ASN A 48 2.21 19.79 -7.29
N CYS A 49 3.47 19.69 -6.84
CA CYS A 49 4.02 20.60 -5.84
C CYS A 49 4.97 21.65 -6.44
N TYR A 50 5.60 21.35 -7.58
CA TYR A 50 6.59 22.23 -8.20
C TYR A 50 6.20 22.70 -9.61
N GLY A 51 5.13 22.18 -10.21
CA GLY A 51 4.68 22.55 -11.55
C GLY A 51 5.62 22.08 -12.66
N GLU A 52 6.56 21.19 -12.34
CA GLU A 52 7.47 20.56 -13.29
C GLU A 52 6.72 19.47 -14.05
N HIS A 53 6.60 19.62 -15.36
CA HIS A 53 6.03 18.62 -16.25
C HIS A 53 7.18 17.86 -16.93
N ASP A 54 7.19 16.53 -16.84
CA ASP A 54 8.14 15.74 -17.61
C ASP A 54 7.65 15.71 -19.08
N GLU A 55 8.54 15.91 -20.06
CA GLU A 55 8.16 15.95 -21.50
C GLU A 55 7.66 14.58 -22.02
N ASP A 56 7.95 13.50 -21.29
CA ASP A 56 7.50 12.12 -21.52
C ASP A 56 6.35 11.68 -20.58
N ASP A 57 5.64 12.63 -19.93
CA ASP A 57 4.45 12.37 -19.09
C ASP A 57 3.18 12.05 -19.94
N GLU A 58 3.27 11.19 -20.96
CA GLU A 58 2.06 10.46 -21.33
C GLU A 58 1.82 9.44 -20.22
N PRO A 59 0.80 9.62 -19.36
CA PRO A 59 0.47 8.56 -18.42
C PRO A 59 0.17 7.33 -19.28
N PRO A 60 0.80 6.17 -19.03
CA PRO A 60 0.30 4.94 -19.63
C PRO A 60 -1.21 4.92 -19.37
N PRO A 61 -2.03 4.59 -20.38
CA PRO A 61 -3.48 4.68 -20.26
C PRO A 61 -3.82 4.07 -18.93
N SER A 62 -4.45 4.87 -18.06
CA SER A 62 -4.82 4.37 -16.75
C SER A 62 -5.74 3.20 -17.05
N GLU A 63 -5.19 1.99 -17.07
CA GLU A 63 -5.96 0.80 -16.88
C GLU A 63 -6.76 1.17 -15.65
N ARG A 64 -8.07 1.29 -15.82
CA ARG A 64 -8.97 1.52 -14.71
C ARG A 64 -8.75 0.29 -13.86
N VAL A 65 -7.79 0.37 -12.93
CA VAL A 65 -7.52 -0.69 -11.98
C VAL A 65 -8.80 -0.73 -11.20
N VAL A 66 -9.66 -1.68 -11.57
CA VAL A 66 -10.88 -1.94 -10.85
C VAL A 66 -10.39 -2.26 -9.46
N PHE A 67 -10.64 -1.34 -8.53
CA PHE A 67 -10.28 -1.51 -7.14
C PHE A 67 -11.28 -2.52 -6.58
N THR A 68 -11.14 -3.78 -6.99
CA THR A 68 -11.80 -4.90 -6.33
C THR A 68 -11.30 -4.80 -4.89
N LYS A 69 -12.20 -4.60 -3.92
CA LYS A 69 -11.83 -4.70 -2.51
C LYS A 69 -11.54 -6.18 -2.26
N PRO A 70 -10.28 -6.67 -2.34
CA PRO A 70 -9.98 -8.08 -2.21
C PRO A 70 -9.76 -8.42 -0.73
N HIS A 71 -10.27 -7.56 0.16
CA HIS A 71 -10.18 -7.76 1.58
C HIS A 71 -11.13 -8.91 1.90
N VAL A 72 -10.56 -9.96 2.47
CA VAL A 72 -11.33 -11.10 2.96
C VAL A 72 -11.05 -11.14 4.45
N SER A 73 -12.02 -10.71 5.26
CA SER A 73 -11.85 -10.58 6.71
C SER A 73 -11.33 -11.86 7.37
N GLU A 74 -11.78 -13.02 6.87
CA GLU A 74 -11.35 -14.34 7.36
C GLU A 74 -9.85 -14.61 7.16
N LEU A 75 -9.23 -13.99 6.16
CA LEU A 75 -7.81 -14.15 5.84
C LEU A 75 -6.93 -13.02 6.43
N CYS A 76 -7.51 -11.98 7.01
CA CYS A 76 -6.75 -10.84 7.53
C CYS A 76 -6.43 -11.01 9.02
N GLU A 77 -5.14 -10.97 9.39
CA GLU A 77 -4.71 -11.07 10.79
C GLU A 77 -5.31 -9.92 11.65
N ALA A 78 -5.37 -8.71 11.10
CA ALA A 78 -5.90 -7.55 11.81
C ALA A 78 -7.41 -7.66 12.08
N CYS A 79 -8.18 -8.28 11.17
CA CYS A 79 -9.61 -8.55 11.36
C CYS A 79 -9.83 -9.59 12.45
N GLN A 80 -9.06 -10.67 12.43
CA GLN A 80 -9.11 -11.70 13.47
C GLN A 80 -8.71 -11.16 14.86
N GLN A 81 -7.83 -10.15 14.91
CA GLN A 81 -7.44 -9.46 16.16
C GLN A 81 -8.34 -8.27 16.51
N GLY A 82 -9.40 -8.00 15.75
CA GLY A 82 -10.33 -6.89 16.01
C GLY A 82 -9.73 -5.49 15.88
N THR A 83 -8.58 -5.34 15.22
CA THR A 83 -7.90 -4.04 15.03
C THR A 83 -8.25 -3.38 13.70
N CYS A 84 -8.71 -4.17 12.71
CA CYS A 84 -9.06 -3.64 11.39
C CYS A 84 -10.37 -2.81 11.44
N SER A 85 -10.34 -1.62 10.84
CA SER A 85 -11.51 -0.75 10.65
C SER A 85 -12.25 -0.97 9.33
N GLN A 86 -11.68 -1.77 8.42
CA GLN A 86 -12.33 -2.22 7.19
C GLN A 86 -13.09 -3.50 7.51
N ARG A 87 -14.38 -3.37 7.85
CA ARG A 87 -15.29 -4.52 7.83
C ARG A 87 -15.79 -4.68 6.40
N ASP A 88 -15.94 -5.92 5.96
CA ASP A 88 -16.65 -6.22 4.71
C ASP A 88 -18.10 -5.75 4.89
N ASP A 89 -18.45 -4.56 4.39
CA ASP A 89 -19.85 -4.15 4.28
C ASP A 89 -20.53 -5.07 3.24
N PRO A 90 -21.75 -5.57 3.50
CA PRO A 90 -22.48 -6.48 2.62
C PRO A 90 -22.67 -5.98 1.18
#